data_AF-A0A935AUZ3-F1
#
_entry.id   AF-A0A935AUZ3-F1
#
_cell.length_a   1.000
_cell.length_b   1.000
_cell.length_c   1.000
_cell.angle_alpha   90.00
_cell.angle_beta   90.00
_cell.angle_gamma   90.00
#
_symmetry.space_group_name_H-M   'P 1'
#
loop_
_entity.id
_entity.type
_entity.pdbx_description
1 polymer ?
#
loop_
_entity_poly.entity_id
_entity_poly.type
_entity_poly.pdbx_seq_one_letter_code
_entity_poly.pdbx_strand_id
1 'polypeptide(L)'
;MATELARRSGTRAPGERALALLGEADSCVRGMRATIYAGIARLDDEIFTPGVAPSPRALARGDAPFATELARRVLDICVDLYGSKTIYDVNPLEQLVRDLVGLSVHLSTSRAMWARVGQLVLDEHSENREEP
;
A
#
# COMPACT_ATOMS: atom_id res chain seq x y z
N MET A 1 -26.00 -29.49 -19.06
CA MET A 1 -24.77 -28.80 -19.49
C MET A 1 -24.12 -27.95 -18.39
N ALA A 2 -24.87 -27.21 -17.56
CA ALA A 2 -24.31 -26.42 -16.43
C ALA A 2 -23.54 -27.27 -15.39
N THR A 3 -23.99 -28.52 -15.16
CA THR A 3 -23.41 -29.46 -14.19
C THR A 3 -22.03 -30.00 -14.59
N GLU A 4 -21.73 -30.07 -15.90
CA GLU A 4 -20.45 -30.58 -16.42
C GLU A 4 -19.33 -29.52 -16.34
N LEU A 5 -19.69 -28.24 -16.50
CA LEU A 5 -18.78 -27.09 -16.35
C LEU A 5 -18.38 -26.88 -14.88
N ALA A 6 -19.32 -27.04 -13.95
CA ALA A 6 -19.03 -27.00 -12.51
C ALA A 6 -18.11 -28.15 -12.07
N ARG A 7 -18.29 -29.34 -12.66
CA ARG A 7 -17.44 -30.54 -12.41
C ARG A 7 -16.02 -30.43 -12.99
N ARG A 8 -15.85 -29.65 -14.07
CA ARG A 8 -14.54 -29.32 -14.66
C ARG A 8 -13.83 -28.17 -13.98
N SER A 9 -14.56 -27.35 -13.22
CA SER A 9 -13.98 -26.42 -12.24
C SER A 9 -13.52 -27.20 -11.01
N GLY A 10 -12.64 -28.18 -11.22
CA GLY A 10 -11.91 -28.80 -10.12
C GLY A 10 -11.19 -27.69 -9.37
N THR A 11 -11.55 -27.49 -8.11
CA THR A 11 -10.76 -26.73 -7.14
C THR A 11 -9.43 -27.45 -6.95
N ARG A 12 -8.55 -27.32 -7.95
CA ARG A 12 -7.16 -27.74 -7.84
C ARG A 12 -6.58 -26.96 -6.67
N ALA A 13 -6.02 -27.68 -5.70
CA ALA A 13 -5.31 -27.04 -4.61
C ALA A 13 -4.31 -26.02 -5.20
N PRO A 14 -4.23 -24.80 -4.65
CA PRO A 14 -3.31 -23.79 -5.15
C PRO A 14 -1.89 -24.36 -5.18
N GLY A 15 -1.23 -24.25 -6.33
CA GLY A 15 0.16 -24.68 -6.46
C GLY A 15 1.10 -23.81 -5.61
N GLU A 16 2.34 -24.26 -5.42
CA GLU A 16 3.35 -23.56 -4.61
C GLU A 16 3.49 -22.06 -4.97
N ARG A 17 3.50 -21.74 -6.27
CA ARG A 17 3.51 -20.35 -6.75
C ARG A 17 2.32 -19.54 -6.24
N ALA A 18 1.11 -20.10 -6.26
CA ALA A 18 -0.09 -19.40 -5.81
C ALA A 18 -0.06 -19.18 -4.29
N LEU A 19 0.46 -20.14 -3.53
CA LEU A 19 0.66 -20.00 -2.08
C LEU A 19 1.71 -18.92 -1.75
N ALA A 20 2.82 -18.89 -2.48
CA ALA A 20 3.85 -17.85 -2.31
C ALA A 20 3.29 -16.45 -2.57
N LEU A 21 2.54 -16.28 -3.67
CA LEU A 21 1.88 -15.01 -4.01
C LEU A 21 0.87 -14.58 -2.95
N LEU A 22 0.07 -15.51 -2.42
CA LEU A 22 -0.86 -15.20 -1.32
C LEU A 22 -0.13 -14.76 -0.05
N GLY A 23 0.98 -15.42 0.30
CA GLY A 23 1.81 -15.03 1.44
C GLY A 23 2.46 -13.65 1.26
N GLU A 24 2.89 -13.33 0.04
CA GLU A 24 3.39 -11.99 -0.30
C GLU A 24 2.30 -10.94 -0.15
N ALA A 25 1.10 -11.17 -0.71
CA ALA A 25 -0.03 -10.25 -0.60
C ALA A 25 -0.45 -10.00 0.86
N ASP A 26 -0.55 -11.04 1.68
CA ASP A 26 -0.82 -10.91 3.12
C ASP A 26 0.27 -10.09 3.84
N SER A 27 1.54 -10.32 3.50
CA SER A 27 2.66 -9.53 4.05
C SER A 27 2.57 -8.06 3.67
N CYS A 28 2.24 -7.75 2.40
CA CYS A 28 2.00 -6.38 1.94
C CYS A 28 0.85 -5.72 2.72
N VAL A 29 -0.28 -6.41 2.90
CA VAL A 29 -1.43 -5.89 3.67
C VAL A 29 -1.05 -5.60 5.12
N ARG A 30 -0.32 -6.51 5.77
CA ARG A 30 0.19 -6.28 7.13
C ARG A 30 1.15 -5.11 7.19
N GLY A 31 2.04 -5.00 6.20
CA GLY A 31 2.98 -3.87 6.05
C GLY A 31 2.26 -2.53 5.94
N MET A 32 1.28 -2.42 5.03
CA MET A 32 0.44 -1.23 4.87
C MET A 32 -0.18 -0.81 6.20
N ARG A 33 -0.83 -1.77 6.88
CA ARG A 33 -1.52 -1.53 8.14
C ARG A 33 -0.55 -1.04 9.22
N ALA A 34 0.61 -1.67 9.34
CA ALA A 34 1.64 -1.28 10.30
C ALA A 34 2.18 0.13 10.02
N THR A 35 2.51 0.44 8.76
CA THR A 35 3.05 1.75 8.39
C THR A 35 2.03 2.87 8.62
N ILE A 36 0.77 2.68 8.20
CA ILE A 36 -0.29 3.68 8.38
C ILE A 36 -0.56 3.92 9.86
N TYR A 37 -0.78 2.86 10.66
CA TYR A 37 -1.07 3.05 12.08
C TYR A 37 0.10 3.62 12.87
N ALA A 38 1.34 3.26 12.53
CA ALA A 38 2.51 3.90 13.12
C ALA A 38 2.60 5.39 12.75
N GLY A 39 2.21 5.77 11.52
CA GLY A 39 2.13 7.16 11.09
C GLY A 39 1.05 7.95 11.83
N ILE A 40 -0.15 7.37 11.97
CA ILE A 40 -1.27 7.97 12.70
C ILE A 40 -0.93 8.14 14.18
N ALA A 41 -0.36 7.12 14.83
CA ALA A 41 0.01 7.21 16.24
C ALA A 41 0.99 8.37 16.51
N ARG A 42 2.04 8.52 15.69
CA ARG A 42 2.98 9.65 15.82
C ARG A 42 2.30 11.00 15.60
N LEU A 43 1.39 11.08 14.63
CA LEU A 43 0.64 12.29 14.38
C LEU A 43 -0.26 12.65 15.56
N ASP A 44 -0.97 11.67 16.12
CA ASP A 44 -1.86 11.87 17.26
C ASP A 44 -1.06 12.38 18.47
N ASP A 45 0.11 11.78 18.74
CA ASP A 45 1.01 12.25 19.80
C ASP A 45 1.37 13.73 19.63
N GLU A 46 1.64 14.19 18.41
CA GLU A 46 1.99 15.58 18.14
C GLU A 46 0.79 16.54 18.13
N ILE A 47 -0.32 16.17 17.48
CA ILE A 47 -1.51 17.04 17.33
C ILE A 47 -2.19 17.29 18.67
N PHE A 48 -2.24 16.29 19.54
CA PHE A 48 -2.90 16.40 20.83
C PHE A 48 -1.98 16.93 21.94
N THR A 49 -0.70 17.20 21.64
CA THR A 49 0.21 17.85 22.59
C THR A 49 -0.06 19.37 22.66
N PRO A 50 -0.48 19.92 23.82
CA PRO A 50 -0.79 21.34 23.93
C PRO A 50 0.41 22.24 23.64
N GLY A 51 0.21 23.24 22.77
CA GLY A 51 1.22 24.25 22.46
C GLY A 51 2.34 23.78 21.50
N VAL A 52 2.25 22.57 20.97
CA VAL A 52 3.20 22.02 20.00
C VAL A 52 2.58 22.01 18.61
N ALA A 53 3.28 22.57 17.62
CA ALA A 53 2.89 22.45 16.22
C ALA A 53 3.39 21.10 15.67
N PRO A 54 2.63 20.42 14.78
CA PRO A 54 3.08 19.20 14.15
C PRO A 54 4.41 19.39 13.42
N SER A 55 5.32 18.44 13.62
CA SER A 55 6.64 18.42 13.03
C SER A 55 6.57 18.34 11.50
N PRO A 56 7.56 18.87 10.78
CA PRO A 56 7.68 18.68 9.34
C PRO A 56 7.62 17.20 8.93
N ARG A 57 8.13 16.29 9.78
CA ARG A 57 8.12 14.84 9.57
C ARG A 57 6.72 14.25 9.67
N ALA A 58 5.94 14.63 10.68
CA ALA A 58 4.55 14.19 10.79
C ALA A 58 3.70 14.70 9.61
N LEU A 59 4.00 15.89 9.10
CA LEU A 59 3.32 16.49 7.96
C LEU A 59 3.78 15.94 6.60
N ALA A 60 4.96 15.32 6.50
CA ALA A 60 5.50 14.80 5.24
C ALA A 60 4.80 13.54 4.74
N ARG A 61 4.09 12.81 5.61
CA ARG A 61 3.20 11.70 5.26
C ARG A 61 3.81 10.65 4.31
N GLY A 62 5.08 10.30 4.50
CA GLY A 62 5.78 9.31 3.65
C GLY A 62 5.20 7.89 3.71
N ASP A 63 4.43 7.60 4.76
CA ASP A 63 3.67 6.38 4.97
C ASP A 63 2.57 6.16 3.92
N ALA A 64 1.86 7.22 3.53
CA ALA A 64 0.75 7.14 2.57
C ALA A 64 1.16 6.71 1.14
N PRO A 65 2.19 7.30 0.50
CA PRO A 65 2.68 6.84 -0.81
C PRO A 65 3.30 5.44 -0.72
N PHE A 66 3.96 5.08 0.39
CA PHE A 66 4.47 3.71 0.57
C PHE A 66 3.34 2.67 0.65
N ALA A 67 2.28 2.97 1.42
CA ALA A 67 1.12 2.10 1.48
C ALA A 67 0.43 1.96 0.11
N THR A 68 0.43 3.01 -0.70
CA THR A 68 -0.10 2.97 -2.07
C THR A 68 0.70 2.02 -2.98
N GLU A 69 2.03 1.98 -2.85
CA GLU A 69 2.86 1.02 -3.60
C GLU A 69 2.61 -0.43 -3.17
N LEU A 70 2.44 -0.67 -1.88
CA LEU A 70 2.07 -2.00 -1.37
C LEU A 70 0.68 -2.42 -1.86
N ALA A 71 -0.29 -1.49 -1.91
CA ALA A 71 -1.61 -1.75 -2.46
C ALA A 71 -1.55 -2.10 -3.95
N ARG A 72 -0.70 -1.40 -4.72
CA ARG A 72 -0.46 -1.71 -6.13
C ARG A 72 0.07 -3.13 -6.30
N ARG A 73 1.08 -3.50 -5.49
CA ARG A 73 1.63 -4.85 -5.51
C ARG A 73 0.58 -5.91 -5.20
N VAL A 74 -0.30 -5.67 -4.22
CA VAL A 74 -1.39 -6.60 -3.89
C VAL A 74 -2.35 -6.77 -5.08
N LEU A 75 -2.72 -5.68 -5.77
CA LEU A 75 -3.58 -5.77 -6.94
C LEU A 75 -2.90 -6.49 -8.11
N ASP A 76 -1.62 -6.26 -8.35
CA ASP A 76 -0.86 -7.01 -9.36
C ASP A 76 -0.86 -8.51 -9.06
N ILE A 77 -0.68 -8.89 -7.78
CA ILE A 77 -0.75 -10.29 -7.34
C ILE A 77 -2.16 -10.85 -7.55
N CYS A 78 -3.21 -10.10 -7.20
CA CYS A 78 -4.58 -10.51 -7.46
C CYS A 78 -4.80 -10.75 -8.96
N VAL A 79 -4.28 -9.88 -9.82
CA VAL A 79 -4.36 -10.05 -11.28
C VAL A 79 -3.63 -11.31 -11.74
N ASP A 80 -2.43 -11.56 -11.23
CA ASP A 80 -1.64 -12.77 -11.54
C ASP A 80 -2.36 -14.07 -11.14
N LEU A 81 -3.01 -14.07 -9.97
CA LEU A 81 -3.74 -15.23 -9.46
C LEU A 81 -5.07 -15.46 -10.19
N TYR A 82 -5.77 -14.39 -10.53
CA TYR A 82 -7.09 -14.46 -11.19
C TYR A 82 -6.97 -14.68 -12.71
N GLY A 83 -5.82 -14.32 -13.29
CA GLY A 83 -5.47 -14.52 -14.69
C GLY A 83 -6.33 -13.66 -15.64
N SER A 84 -6.63 -14.19 -16.82
CA SER A 84 -7.36 -13.46 -17.87
C SER A 84 -8.81 -13.11 -17.52
N LYS A 85 -9.36 -13.61 -16.42
CA LYS A 85 -10.73 -13.28 -15.97
C LYS A 85 -10.84 -11.88 -15.35
N THR A 86 -9.74 -11.18 -15.18
CA THR A 86 -9.68 -9.81 -14.63
C THR A 86 -10.25 -8.76 -15.56
N ILE A 87 -10.28 -9.03 -16.87
CA ILE A 87 -10.68 -8.06 -17.91
C ILE A 87 -12.20 -7.97 -18.14
N TYR A 88 -12.99 -8.82 -17.47
CA TYR A 88 -14.44 -8.81 -17.63
C TYR A 88 -15.09 -7.83 -16.66
N ASP A 89 -15.96 -6.95 -17.16
CA ASP A 89 -16.63 -5.86 -16.42
C ASP A 89 -17.39 -6.30 -15.16
N VAL A 90 -17.75 -7.59 -15.07
CA VAL A 90 -18.40 -8.17 -13.87
C VAL A 90 -17.43 -8.43 -12.72
N ASN A 91 -16.13 -8.23 -12.93
CA ASN A 91 -15.10 -8.54 -11.95
C ASN A 91 -14.82 -7.33 -11.03
N PRO A 92 -15.00 -7.44 -9.71
CA PRO A 92 -14.74 -6.34 -8.78
C PRO A 92 -13.27 -5.86 -8.79
N LEU A 93 -12.32 -6.66 -9.28
CA LEU A 93 -10.92 -6.27 -9.38
C LEU A 93 -10.70 -5.08 -10.32
N GLU A 94 -11.48 -4.96 -11.40
CA GLU A 94 -11.35 -3.85 -12.36
C GLU A 94 -11.63 -2.50 -11.68
N GLN A 95 -12.68 -2.44 -10.87
CA GLN A 95 -13.01 -1.26 -10.07
C GLN A 95 -11.87 -0.92 -9.10
N LEU A 96 -11.36 -1.90 -8.36
CA LEU A 96 -10.27 -1.68 -7.41
C LEU A 96 -8.99 -1.18 -8.07
N VAL A 97 -8.65 -1.68 -9.26
CA VAL A 97 -7.51 -1.20 -10.05
C VAL A 97 -7.70 0.25 -10.46
N ARG A 98 -8.88 0.62 -10.98
CA ARG A 98 -9.19 2.01 -11.35
C ARG A 98 -9.13 2.94 -10.15
N ASP A 99 -9.73 2.54 -9.03
CA ASP A 99 -9.77 3.33 -7.81
C ASP A 99 -8.35 3.57 -7.26
N LEU A 100 -7.49 2.54 -7.27
CA LEU A 100 -6.11 2.69 -6.84
C LEU A 100 -5.31 3.61 -7.77
N VAL A 101 -5.49 3.50 -9.10
CA VAL A 101 -4.82 4.40 -10.05
C VAL A 101 -5.20 5.85 -9.77
N GLY A 102 -6.50 6.13 -9.58
CA GLY A 102 -6.98 7.46 -9.21
C GLY A 102 -6.44 7.94 -7.87
N LEU A 103 -6.37 7.07 -6.86
CA LEU A 103 -5.78 7.39 -5.57
C LEU A 103 -4.28 7.68 -5.68
N SER A 104 -3.54 6.97 -6.53
CA SER A 104 -2.09 7.08 -6.61
C SER A 104 -1.57 8.41 -7.17
N VAL A 105 -2.43 9.19 -7.83
CA VAL A 105 -2.10 10.53 -8.34
C VAL A 105 -2.54 11.63 -7.38
N HIS A 106 -3.26 11.31 -6.30
CA HIS A 106 -3.65 12.29 -5.30
C HIS A 106 -2.42 12.84 -4.57
N LEU A 107 -2.44 14.15 -4.25
CA LEU A 107 -1.28 14.87 -3.71
C LEU A 107 -0.63 14.15 -2.52
N SER A 108 -1.43 13.66 -1.58
CA SER A 108 -0.95 13.02 -0.33
C SER A 108 -0.44 11.59 -0.48
N THR A 109 -0.69 10.93 -1.60
CA THR A 109 -0.32 9.52 -1.89
C THR A 109 0.58 9.40 -3.12
N SER A 110 0.81 10.52 -3.81
CA SER A 110 1.66 10.57 -4.98
C SER A 110 3.12 10.30 -4.64
N ARG A 111 3.83 9.68 -5.59
CA ARG A 111 5.28 9.44 -5.49
C ARG A 111 6.10 10.72 -5.28
N ALA A 112 5.59 11.87 -5.73
CA ALA A 112 6.24 13.17 -5.54
C ALA A 112 6.47 13.50 -4.05
N MET A 113 5.63 12.99 -3.14
CA MET A 113 5.78 13.20 -1.70
C MET A 113 7.09 12.61 -1.14
N TRP A 114 7.68 11.60 -1.79
CA TRP A 114 8.94 11.04 -1.34
C TRP A 114 10.12 11.99 -1.48
N ALA A 115 10.07 12.97 -2.38
CA ALA A 115 11.11 13.99 -2.46
C ALA A 115 11.19 14.79 -1.15
N ARG A 116 10.03 15.15 -0.58
CA ARG A 116 9.94 15.82 0.72
C ARG A 116 10.45 14.95 1.86
N VAL A 117 10.11 13.67 1.86
CA VAL A 117 10.62 12.71 2.86
C VAL A 117 12.15 12.60 2.75
N GLY A 118 12.68 12.49 1.53
CA GLY A 118 14.12 12.43 1.29
C GLY A 118 14.86 13.67 1.79
N GLN A 119 14.29 14.86 1.56
CA GLN A 119 14.86 16.11 2.08
C GLN A 119 14.93 16.10 3.61
N LEU A 120 13.86 15.70 4.29
CA LEU A 120 13.84 15.65 5.75
C LEU A 120 14.87 14.68 6.33
N VAL A 121 15.10 13.54 5.68
CA VAL A 121 16.15 12.60 6.09
C VAL A 121 17.54 13.24 6.01
N LEU A 122 17.78 14.08 5.00
CA LEU A 122 19.05 14.81 4.88
C LEU A 122 19.17 15.90 5.94
N ASP A 123 18.11 16.67 6.17
CA ASP A 123 18.09 17.78 7.13
C ASP A 123 18.38 17.27 8.56
N GLU A 124 17.71 16.19 8.98
CA GLU A 124 17.94 15.54 10.29
C GLU A 124 19.38 15.03 10.45
N HIS A 125 19.99 14.55 9.36
CA HIS A 125 21.36 14.05 9.40
C HIS A 125 22.39 15.17 9.48
N SER A 126 22.11 16.35 8.92
CA SER A 126 22.95 17.54 9.08
C SER A 126 22.91 18.08 10.51
N GLU A 127 21.72 18.19 11.12
CA GLU A 127 21.57 18.69 12.50
C GLU A 127 22.33 17.82 13.51
N ASN A 128 22.28 16.49 13.36
CA ASN A 128 23.01 15.55 14.22
C ASN A 128 24.54 15.60 14.09
N ARG A 129 25.09 16.27 13.07
CA ARG A 129 26.55 16.44 12.91
C ARG A 129 27.08 17.70 13.57
N GLU A 130 26.21 18.62 13.97
CA GLU A 130 26.58 19.92 14.53
C GLU A 130 26.55 19.94 16.08
N GLU A 131 26.08 18.87 16.74
CA GLU A 131 26.22 18.69 18.19
C GLU A 131 27.58 18.03 18.57
N PRO A 132 28.44 18.71 19.35
CA PRO A 132 29.73 18.19 19.82
C PRO A 132 29.63 17.25 21.03
#